data_AF-A0A6P1TTE3-F1
#
_entry.id   AF-A0A6P1TTE3-F1
#
_cell.length_a   1.000
_cell.length_b   1.000
_cell.length_c   1.000
_cell.angle_alpha   90.00
_cell.angle_beta   90.00
_cell.angle_gamma   90.00
#
_symmetry.space_group_name_H-M   'P 1'
#
loop_
_entity.id
_entity.type
_entity.pdbx_description
1 polymer ?
#
loop_
_entity_poly.entity_id
_entity_poly.type
_entity_poly.pdbx_seq_one_letter_code
_entity_poly.pdbx_strand_id
1 'polypeptide(L)'
;MNEDFVMTVQDCEAVCEHMTHHLIRMQMADRVAQAMLLRECADICGLTAKFAARDAIYSRNAAALCADICHTCGTECLSYPDEMSQHCAMVCLNCARHCRAFAAMGMPPRRRQRAMEQE
;
A
#
# COMPACT_ATOMS: atom_id res chain seq x y z
N MET A 1 7.49 -5.42 15.87
CA MET A 1 6.36 -5.68 14.95
C MET A 1 5.32 -4.61 15.19
N ASN A 2 4.94 -3.86 14.16
CA ASN A 2 3.89 -2.82 14.24
C ASN A 2 2.59 -3.43 13.67
N GLU A 3 1.84 -4.12 14.52
CA GLU A 3 0.66 -4.92 14.12
C GLU A 3 -0.42 -4.05 13.46
N ASP A 4 -0.69 -2.87 14.03
CA ASP A 4 -1.63 -1.90 13.48
C ASP A 4 -1.24 -1.42 12.07
N PHE A 5 0.05 -1.25 11.80
CA PHE A 5 0.55 -0.90 10.47
C PHE A 5 0.33 -2.02 9.45
N VAL A 6 0.66 -3.26 9.81
CA VAL A 6 0.48 -4.41 8.92
C VAL A 6 -1.00 -4.58 8.56
N MET A 7 -1.88 -4.50 9.55
CA MET A 7 -3.33 -4.57 9.33
C MET A 7 -3.83 -3.46 8.40
N THR A 8 -3.37 -2.22 8.59
CA THR A 8 -3.76 -1.09 7.73
C THR A 8 -3.38 -1.32 6.26
N VAL A 9 -2.19 -1.84 6.01
CA VAL A 9 -1.71 -2.09 4.64
C VAL A 9 -2.44 -3.28 4.01
N GLN A 10 -2.72 -4.33 4.77
CA GLN A 10 -3.47 -5.50 4.30
C GLN A 10 -4.94 -5.18 3.99
N ASP A 11 -5.56 -4.30 4.78
CA ASP A 11 -6.91 -3.80 4.50
C ASP A 11 -6.94 -3.06 3.15
N CYS A 12 -5.94 -2.21 2.90
CA CYS A 12 -5.80 -1.53 1.62
C CYS A 12 -5.59 -2.49 0.44
N GLU A 13 -4.77 -3.53 0.61
CA GLU A 13 -4.61 -4.60 -0.39
C GLU A 13 -5.96 -5.23 -0.74
N ALA A 14 -6.70 -5.69 0.27
CA ALA A 14 -7.98 -6.38 0.09
C ALA A 14 -9.04 -5.48 -0.56
N VAL A 15 -9.11 -4.20 -0.15
CA VAL A 15 -10.07 -3.25 -0.72
C VAL A 15 -9.76 -2.93 -2.17
N CYS A 16 -8.48 -2.78 -2.54
CA CYS A 16 -8.08 -2.56 -3.93
C CYS A 16 -8.37 -3.77 -4.84
N GLU A 17 -8.14 -4.99 -4.35
CA GLU A 17 -8.53 -6.22 -5.05
C GLU A 17 -10.04 -6.30 -5.26
N HIS A 18 -10.81 -6.03 -4.20
CA HIS A 18 -12.28 -6.05 -4.27
C HIS A 18 -12.81 -4.99 -5.25
N MET A 19 -12.25 -3.79 -5.23
CA MET A 19 -12.64 -2.73 -6.16
C MET A 19 -12.28 -3.10 -7.61
N THR A 20 -11.13 -3.71 -7.86
CA THR A 20 -10.74 -4.20 -9.18
C THR A 20 -11.76 -5.23 -9.69
N HIS A 21 -12.12 -6.20 -8.86
CA HIS A 21 -13.14 -7.18 -9.19
C HIS A 21 -14.51 -6.51 -9.45
N HIS A 22 -14.89 -5.50 -8.68
CA HIS A 22 -16.12 -4.73 -8.89
C HIS A 22 -16.15 -4.07 -10.27
N LEU A 23 -15.08 -3.39 -10.70
CA LEU A 23 -14.99 -2.74 -12.02
C LEU A 23 -15.19 -3.74 -13.17
N ILE A 24 -14.57 -4.93 -13.04
CA ILE A 24 -14.70 -6.00 -14.03
C ILE A 24 -16.13 -6.51 -14.09
N ARG A 25 -16.75 -6.80 -12.93
CA ARG A 25 -18.12 -7.32 -12.85
C ARG A 25 -19.15 -6.35 -13.40
N MET A 26 -18.94 -5.05 -13.18
CA MET A 26 -19.83 -4.00 -13.66
C MET A 26 -19.51 -3.56 -15.10
N GLN A 27 -18.51 -4.16 -15.75
CA GLN A 27 -18.10 -3.87 -17.14
C GLN A 27 -17.78 -2.38 -17.36
N MET A 28 -17.11 -1.74 -16.40
CA MET A 28 -16.71 -0.32 -16.43
C MET A 28 -15.47 -0.11 -17.32
N ALA A 29 -15.64 -0.29 -18.63
CA ALA A 29 -14.55 -0.30 -19.61
C ALA A 29 -13.82 1.05 -19.76
N ASP A 30 -14.44 2.16 -19.37
CA ASP A 30 -13.88 3.51 -19.38
C ASP A 30 -12.95 3.80 -18.19
N ARG A 31 -12.87 2.90 -17.21
CA ARG A 31 -12.09 3.07 -15.97
C ARG A 31 -10.75 2.31 -15.97
N VAL A 32 -10.09 2.26 -17.13
CA VAL A 32 -8.81 1.53 -17.30
C VAL A 32 -7.72 2.08 -16.38
N ALA A 33 -7.62 3.40 -16.24
CA ALA A 33 -6.63 4.05 -15.37
C ALA A 33 -6.85 3.65 -13.89
N GLN A 34 -8.09 3.73 -13.40
CA GLN A 34 -8.48 3.25 -12.08
C GLN A 34 -8.09 1.77 -11.88
N ALA A 35 -8.44 0.89 -12.83
CA ALA A 35 -8.15 -0.54 -12.72
C ALA A 35 -6.64 -0.85 -12.65
N MET A 36 -5.81 -0.14 -13.42
CA MET A 36 -4.36 -0.30 -13.36
C MET A 36 -3.79 0.12 -12.00
N LEU A 37 -4.20 1.29 -11.51
CA LEU A 37 -3.74 1.81 -10.21
C LEU A 37 -4.20 0.95 -9.03
N LEU A 38 -5.41 0.42 -9.06
CA LEU A 38 -5.92 -0.49 -8.03
C LEU A 38 -5.04 -1.74 -7.92
N ARG A 39 -4.65 -2.33 -9.06
CA ARG A 39 -3.80 -3.52 -9.10
C ARG A 39 -2.38 -3.22 -8.61
N GLU A 40 -1.78 -2.12 -9.06
CA GLU A 40 -0.48 -1.67 -8.55
C GLU A 40 -0.50 -1.43 -7.04
N CYS A 41 -1.59 -0.82 -6.55
CA CYS A 41 -1.81 -0.57 -5.13
C CYS A 41 -1.94 -1.87 -4.32
N ALA A 42 -2.70 -2.85 -4.81
CA ALA A 42 -2.82 -4.14 -4.16
C ALA A 42 -1.46 -4.86 -4.08
N ASP A 43 -0.72 -4.93 -5.19
CA ASP A 43 0.57 -5.59 -5.27
C ASP A 43 1.60 -4.97 -4.30
N ILE A 44 1.73 -3.63 -4.28
CA ILE A 44 2.69 -2.96 -3.38
C ILE A 44 2.27 -3.04 -1.92
N CYS A 45 0.97 -2.98 -1.61
CA CYS A 45 0.47 -3.16 -0.25
C CYS A 45 0.82 -4.56 0.26
N GLY A 46 0.53 -5.61 -0.52
CA GLY A 46 0.85 -6.99 -0.14
C GLY A 46 2.36 -7.21 0.07
N LEU A 47 3.21 -6.62 -0.78
CA LEU A 47 4.67 -6.66 -0.57
C LEU A 47 5.09 -5.93 0.70
N THR A 48 4.54 -4.75 0.94
CA THR A 48 4.85 -3.90 2.09
C THR A 48 4.45 -4.56 3.40
N ALA A 49 3.24 -5.14 3.46
CA ALA A 49 2.77 -5.91 4.60
C ALA A 49 3.70 -7.09 4.90
N LYS A 50 4.07 -7.89 3.88
CA LYS A 50 5.00 -9.02 4.03
C LYS A 50 6.37 -8.57 4.55
N PHE A 51 6.88 -7.43 4.08
CA PHE A 51 8.18 -6.91 4.52
C PHE A 51 8.12 -6.41 5.95
N ALA A 52 7.10 -5.63 6.30
CA ALA A 52 6.90 -5.10 7.64
C ALA A 52 6.67 -6.21 8.68
N ALA A 53 5.88 -7.25 8.35
CA ALA A 53 5.58 -8.35 9.27
C ALA A 53 6.83 -9.14 9.71
N ARG A 54 7.85 -9.22 8.85
CA ARG A 54 9.13 -9.91 9.14
C ARG A 54 10.29 -8.98 9.44
N ASP A 55 10.02 -7.70 9.68
CA ASP A 55 11.02 -6.63 9.85
C ASP A 55 12.13 -6.66 8.79
N ALA A 56 11.76 -6.78 7.51
CA ALA A 56 12.72 -6.86 6.41
C ALA A 56 13.56 -5.57 6.31
N ILE A 57 14.80 -5.69 5.81
CA ILE A 57 15.72 -4.56 5.64
C ILE A 57 15.10 -3.45 4.76
N TYR A 58 14.36 -3.85 3.73
CA TYR A 58 13.71 -2.93 2.78
C TYR A 58 12.29 -2.49 3.18
N SER A 59 11.83 -2.76 4.41
CA SER A 59 10.45 -2.44 4.81
C SER A 59 10.12 -0.96 4.67
N ARG A 60 11.07 -0.06 4.96
CA ARG A 60 10.86 1.39 4.81
C ARG A 60 10.86 1.84 3.36
N ASN A 61 11.72 1.26 2.52
CA ASN A 61 11.72 1.54 1.08
C ASN A 61 10.40 1.09 0.44
N ALA A 62 9.92 -0.10 0.80
CA ALA A 62 8.62 -0.60 0.36
C ALA A 62 7.48 0.31 0.85
N ALA A 63 7.49 0.72 2.13
CA ALA A 63 6.49 1.64 2.67
C ALA A 63 6.52 3.01 1.97
N ALA A 64 7.69 3.55 1.63
CA ALA A 64 7.79 4.82 0.90
C ALA A 64 7.11 4.73 -0.47
N LEU A 65 7.41 3.68 -1.26
CA LEU A 65 6.76 3.46 -2.55
C LEU A 65 5.26 3.18 -2.41
N CYS A 66 4.89 2.37 -1.41
CA CYS A 66 3.49 2.07 -1.08
C CYS A 66 2.72 3.36 -0.80
N ALA A 67 3.31 4.32 -0.09
CA ALA A 67 2.65 5.59 0.19
C ALA A 67 2.34 6.41 -1.06
N ASP A 68 3.25 6.44 -2.03
CA ASP A 68 3.08 7.21 -3.27
C ASP A 68 2.03 6.56 -4.17
N ILE A 69 2.06 5.23 -4.31
CA ILE A 69 1.07 4.46 -5.07
C ILE A 69 -0.31 4.57 -4.41
N CYS A 70 -0.41 4.37 -3.09
CA CYS A 70 -1.68 4.50 -2.36
C CYS A 70 -2.26 5.91 -2.49
N HIS A 71 -1.44 6.96 -2.46
CA HIS A 71 -1.92 8.33 -2.66
C HIS A 71 -2.47 8.54 -4.07
N THR A 72 -1.77 8.03 -5.08
CA THR A 72 -2.17 8.13 -6.48
C THR A 72 -3.45 7.35 -6.76
N CYS A 73 -3.51 6.09 -6.32
CA CYS A 73 -4.69 5.25 -6.43
C CYS A 73 -5.90 5.84 -5.68
N GLY A 74 -5.68 6.36 -4.47
CA GLY A 74 -6.75 7.00 -3.70
C GLY A 74 -7.30 8.26 -4.37
N THR A 75 -6.42 9.07 -4.97
CA THR A 75 -6.82 10.28 -5.70
C THR A 75 -7.58 9.93 -6.99
N GLU A 76 -7.15 8.92 -7.72
CA GLU A 76 -7.89 8.42 -8.88
C GLU A 76 -9.28 7.92 -8.48
N CYS A 77 -9.38 7.12 -7.42
CA CYS A 77 -10.66 6.61 -6.94
C CYS A 77 -11.62 7.72 -6.49
N LEU A 78 -11.12 8.84 -5.96
CA LEU A 78 -11.96 10.01 -5.61
C LEU A 78 -12.65 10.65 -6.82
N SER A 79 -12.11 10.47 -8.03
CA SER A 79 -12.70 11.01 -9.27
C SER A 79 -14.02 10.35 -9.65
N TYR A 80 -14.37 9.23 -9.01
CA TYR A 80 -15.57 8.45 -9.30
C TYR A 80 -16.58 8.53 -8.14
N PRO A 81 -17.82 8.97 -8.37
CA PRO A 81 -18.77 9.30 -7.30
C PRO A 81 -19.43 8.07 -6.64
N ASP A 82 -19.22 6.86 -7.15
CA ASP A 82 -19.83 5.65 -6.58
C ASP A 82 -19.23 5.28 -5.21
N GLU A 83 -20.07 4.67 -4.37
CA GLU A 83 -19.73 4.30 -2.99
C GLU A 83 -18.48 3.43 -2.90
N MET A 84 -18.34 2.47 -3.83
CA MET A 84 -17.21 1.53 -3.84
C MET A 84 -15.88 2.26 -4.10
N SER A 85 -15.85 3.16 -5.07
CA SER A 85 -14.67 3.98 -5.38
C SER A 85 -14.35 4.96 -4.25
N GLN A 86 -15.36 5.61 -3.66
CA GLN A 86 -15.17 6.51 -2.53
C GLN A 86 -14.64 5.77 -1.28
N HIS A 87 -15.13 4.56 -1.02
CA HIS A 87 -14.61 3.71 0.05
C HIS A 87 -13.14 3.34 -0.20
N CYS A 88 -12.81 2.85 -1.39
CA CYS A 88 -11.43 2.53 -1.77
C CYS A 88 -10.51 3.75 -1.63
N ALA A 89 -10.95 4.93 -2.07
CA ALA A 89 -10.20 6.16 -1.91
C ALA A 89 -9.85 6.48 -0.45
N MET A 90 -10.81 6.38 0.47
CA MET A 90 -10.59 6.63 1.89
C MET A 90 -9.55 5.67 2.48
N VAL A 91 -9.64 4.38 2.14
CA VAL A 91 -8.71 3.34 2.60
C VAL A 91 -7.30 3.59 2.06
N CYS A 92 -7.17 3.84 0.75
CA CYS A 92 -5.89 4.13 0.10
C CYS A 92 -5.22 5.37 0.68
N LEU A 93 -5.97 6.47 0.86
CA LEU A 93 -5.41 7.70 1.44
C LEU A 93 -5.01 7.50 2.91
N ASN A 94 -5.75 6.67 3.67
CA ASN A 94 -5.35 6.31 5.02
C ASN A 94 -4.07 5.46 5.05
N CYS A 95 -3.97 4.47 4.17
CA CYS A 95 -2.77 3.65 4.00
C CYS A 95 -1.56 4.50 3.65
N ALA A 96 -1.71 5.45 2.71
CA ALA A 96 -0.66 6.37 2.30
C ALA A 96 -0.08 7.18 3.48
N ARG A 97 -0.94 7.66 4.40
CA ARG A 97 -0.48 8.37 5.61
C ARG A 97 0.33 7.46 6.53
N HIS A 98 -0.14 6.24 6.79
CA HIS A 98 0.55 5.28 7.65
C HIS A 98 1.89 4.84 7.05
N CYS A 99 1.93 4.61 5.74
CA CYS A 99 3.14 4.27 5.01
C CYS A 99 4.19 5.39 5.03
N ARG A 100 3.78 6.66 4.88
CA ARG A 100 4.70 7.82 5.06
C ARG A 100 5.27 7.88 6.47
N ALA A 101 4.41 7.71 7.49
CA ALA A 101 4.86 7.71 8.87
C ALA A 101 5.85 6.56 9.13
N PHE A 102 5.55 5.35 8.64
CA PHE A 102 6.41 4.18 8.79
C PHE A 102 7.76 4.36 8.09
N ALA A 103 7.77 4.92 6.89
CA ALA A 103 8.99 5.18 6.13
C ALA A 103 9.90 6.23 6.82
N ALA A 104 9.31 7.20 7.53
CA ALA A 104 10.03 8.24 8.27
C ALA A 104 10.56 7.78 9.64
N MET A 105 10.13 6.62 10.15
CA MET A 105 10.64 6.11 11.43
C MET A 105 12.13 5.73 11.32
N GLY A 106 12.95 6.28 12.21
CA GLY A 106 14.35 5.89 12.36
C GLY A 106 14.47 4.44 12.81
N MET A 107 15.22 3.62 12.08
CA MET A 107 15.54 2.27 12.54
C MET A 107 16.56 2.37 13.67
N PRO A 108 16.36 1.69 14.82
CA PRO A 108 17.47 1.48 15.73
C PRO A 108 18.56 0.66 15.00
N PRO A 109 19.86 0.96 15.19
CA PRO A 109 20.94 0.27 14.50
C PRO A 109 20.88 -1.23 14.84
N ARG A 110 20.46 -2.07 13.88
CA ARG A 110 20.47 -3.53 14.06
C ARG A 110 21.92 -4.01 13.94
N ARG A 111 22.42 -4.65 15.01
CA ARG A 111 23.77 -5.20 15.23
C ARG A 111 24.34 -6.15 14.13
N ARG A 112 23.68 -6.35 12.99
CA ARG A 112 24.08 -7.30 11.94
C ARG A 112 24.84 -6.70 10.74
N GLN A 113 24.95 -5.37 10.63
CA GLN A 113 25.78 -4.76 9.58
C GLN A 113 27.29 -4.76 9.88
N ARG A 114 27.71 -5.02 11.14
CA ARG A 114 29.14 -5.18 11.48
C ARG A 114 29.76 -6.52 11.05
N ALA A 115 29.00 -7.43 10.45
CA ALA A 115 29.48 -8.74 10.04
C ALA A 115 29.74 -8.88 8.53
N MET A 116 29.43 -7.87 7.70
CA MET A 116 29.69 -7.89 6.24
C MET A 116 30.67 -6.81 5.78
N GLU A 117 31.26 -6.05 6.70
CA GLU A 117 32.31 -5.05 6.43
C GLU A 117 33.70 -5.54 6.93
N GLN A 118 33.80 -6.81 7.34
CA GLN A 118 35.04 -7.45 7.77
C GLN A 118 35.26 -8.77 7.02
N GLU A 119 35.29 -8.73 5.69
CA GLU A 119 35.90 -9.75 4.83
C GLU A 119 36.43 -9.10 3.55
#